data_AF-A0A1B9NLR8-F1
#
_entry.id   AF-A0A1B9NLR8-F1
#
_cell.length_a   1.000
_cell.length_b   1.000
_cell.length_c   1.000
_cell.angle_alpha   90.00
_cell.angle_beta   90.00
_cell.angle_gamma   90.00
#
_symmetry.space_group_name_H-M   'P 1'
#
loop_
_entity.id
_entity.type
_entity.pdbx_description
1 polymer ?
#
loop_
_entity_poly.entity_id
_entity_poly.type
_entity_poly.pdbx_seq_one_letter_code
_entity_poly.pdbx_strand_id
1 'polypeptide(L)' 'MQLNEMIITGHQFKFNVNQYGTEQLIEKTHRHLLEPRSCAYISIDAYHMGIGRDDSWTPNVHHEFLLTDKHYSYQLMFKC' A
#
# COMPACT_ATOMS: atom_id res chain seq x y z
N MET A 1 -12.72 3.91 -6.15
CA MET A 1 -12.42 2.47 -6.38
C MET A 1 -13.69 1.67 -6.10
N GLN A 2 -14.01 0.66 -6.90
CA GLN A 2 -15.13 -0.26 -6.62
C GLN A 2 -14.57 -1.69 -6.49
N LEU A 3 -14.99 -2.40 -5.44
CA LEU A 3 -14.65 -3.80 -5.19
C LEU A 3 -15.94 -4.56 -4.85
N ASN A 4 -16.37 -5.43 -5.77
CA ASN A 4 -17.69 -6.05 -5.73
C ASN A 4 -18.77 -4.96 -5.61
N GLU A 5 -19.55 -4.99 -4.53
CA GLU A 5 -20.59 -4.01 -4.22
C GLU A 5 -20.07 -2.81 -3.41
N MET A 6 -18.84 -2.86 -2.90
CA MET A 6 -18.25 -1.79 -2.10
C MET A 6 -17.64 -0.71 -3.00
N ILE A 7 -18.03 0.55 -2.78
CA ILE A 7 -17.45 1.73 -3.43
C ILE A 7 -16.69 2.55 -2.39
N ILE A 8 -15.45 2.90 -2.71
CA ILE A 8 -14.57 3.72 -1.89
C ILE A 8 -14.25 5.02 -2.63
N THR A 9 -14.59 6.15 -2.00
CA THR A 9 -14.41 7.51 -2.52
C THR A 9 -13.77 8.41 -1.47
N GLY A 10 -13.32 9.61 -1.84
CA GLY A 10 -12.70 10.56 -0.92
C GLY A 10 -11.55 11.32 -1.55
N HIS A 11 -10.58 11.72 -0.73
CA HIS A 11 -9.32 12.30 -1.20
C HIS A 11 -8.56 11.32 -2.09
N GLN A 12 -7.56 11.82 -2.84
CA GLN A 12 -6.71 10.94 -3.63
C GLN A 12 -5.97 9.95 -2.73
N PHE A 13 -6.00 8.68 -3.11
CA PHE A 13 -5.33 7.59 -2.40
C PHE A 13 -4.70 6.62 -3.39
N LYS A 14 -3.69 5.89 -2.91
CA LYS A 14 -3.12 4.71 -3.57
C LYS A 14 -3.80 3.48 -2.98
N PHE A 15 -3.95 2.43 -3.78
CA PHE A 15 -4.49 1.17 -3.29
C PHE A 15 -3.75 -0.02 -3.88
N ASN A 16 -3.78 -1.14 -3.15
CA ASN A 16 -3.30 -2.44 -3.60
C ASN A 16 -4.33 -3.50 -3.21
N VAL A 17 -4.51 -4.50 -4.08
CA VAL A 17 -5.32 -5.69 -3.80
C VAL A 17 -4.45 -6.92 -3.98
N ASN A 18 -4.41 -7.79 -2.98
CA ASN A 18 -3.57 -8.99 -2.97
C ASN A 18 -4.32 -10.20 -2.39
N GLN A 19 -3.95 -11.39 -2.83
CA GLN A 19 -4.42 -12.67 -2.26
C GLN A 19 -3.55 -13.15 -1.09
N TYR A 20 -2.44 -12.45 -0.83
CA TYR A 20 -1.51 -12.71 0.26
C TYR A 20 -1.52 -11.54 1.25
N GLY A 21 -1.51 -11.87 2.55
CA GLY A 21 -1.39 -10.87 3.61
C GLY A 21 0.04 -10.34 3.74
N THR A 22 0.17 -9.12 4.28
CA THR A 22 1.47 -8.43 4.45
C THR A 22 2.49 -9.26 5.22
N GLU A 23 2.06 -10.02 6.23
CA GLU A 23 2.91 -10.93 6.99
C GLU A 23 3.64 -11.93 6.08
N GLN A 24 2.90 -12.62 5.18
CA GLN A 24 3.52 -13.56 4.23
C GLN A 24 4.46 -12.85 3.25
N LEU A 25 4.12 -11.63 2.82
CA LEU A 25 4.95 -10.86 1.90
C LEU A 25 6.27 -10.41 2.54
N ILE A 26 6.29 -10.22 3.86
CA ILE A 26 7.50 -9.89 4.63
C ILE A 26 8.33 -11.16 4.89
N GLU A 27 7.70 -12.25 5.30
CA GLU A 27 8.38 -13.44 5.79
C GLU A 27 8.86 -14.38 4.67
N LYS A 28 8.12 -14.50 3.57
CA LYS A 28 8.42 -15.48 2.54
C LYS A 28 9.49 -14.94 1.59
N THR A 29 10.60 -15.69 1.49
CA THR A 29 11.74 -15.33 0.64
C THR A 29 11.51 -15.63 -0.85
N HIS A 30 10.55 -16.50 -1.18
CA HIS A 30 10.27 -16.94 -2.54
C HIS A 30 8.77 -17.02 -2.82
N ARG A 31 8.37 -16.68 -4.05
CA ARG A 31 6.97 -16.62 -4.47
C ARG A 31 6.19 -17.92 -4.29
N HIS A 32 6.84 -19.07 -4.47
CA HIS A 32 6.17 -20.38 -4.37
C HIS A 32 5.82 -20.78 -2.93
N LEU A 33 6.32 -20.05 -1.93
CA LEU A 33 6.00 -20.27 -0.51
C LEU A 33 4.79 -19.45 -0.04
N LEU A 34 4.24 -18.60 -0.92
CA LEU A 34 3.08 -17.77 -0.61
C LEU A 34 1.81 -18.60 -0.75
N GLU A 35 1.01 -18.64 0.31
CA GLU A 35 -0.25 -19.39 0.35
C GLU A 35 -1.42 -18.42 0.15
N PRO A 36 -2.15 -18.49 -0.99
CA PRO A 36 -3.28 -17.61 -1.25
C PRO A 36 -4.42 -17.90 -0.26
N ARG A 37 -5.14 -16.84 0.14
CA ARG A 37 -6.32 -16.96 1.01
C ARG A 37 -7.60 -16.81 0.19
N SER A 38 -8.71 -17.30 0.74
CA SER A 38 -10.06 -17.13 0.15
C SER A 38 -10.61 -15.70 0.28
N CYS A 39 -9.88 -14.81 0.94
CA CYS A 39 -10.18 -13.39 1.06
C CYS A 39 -9.16 -12.54 0.29
N ALA A 40 -9.56 -11.31 -0.06
CA ALA A 40 -8.66 -10.30 -0.59
C ALA A 40 -8.12 -9.42 0.54
N TYR A 41 -6.82 -9.15 0.51
CA TYR A 41 -6.17 -8.11 1.29
C TYR A 41 -6.19 -6.81 0.49
N ILE A 42 -6.63 -5.73 1.10
CA ILE A 42 -6.73 -4.42 0.47
C ILE A 42 -5.95 -3.43 1.33
N SER A 43 -4.95 -2.78 0.73
CA SER A 43 -4.24 -1.65 1.33
C SER A 43 -4.75 -0.36 0.69
N ILE A 44 -5.04 0.64 1.51
CA ILE A 44 -5.46 1.96 1.05
C ILE A 44 -4.61 3.00 1.79
N ASP A 45 -3.75 3.68 1.05
CA ASP A 45 -2.79 4.62 1.58
C ASP A 45 -3.06 6.01 1.01
N ALA A 46 -3.37 6.98 1.86
CA ALA A 46 -3.47 8.38 1.43
C ALA A 46 -2.10 8.94 1.04
N TYR A 47 -1.04 8.53 1.75
CA TYR A 47 0.33 8.93 1.51
C TYR A 47 1.24 7.72 1.69
N HIS A 48 2.29 7.61 0.87
CA HIS A 48 3.29 6.57 0.97
C HIS A 48 4.64 7.14 0.54
N MET A 49 5.68 6.94 1.35
CA MET A 49 7.03 7.40 1.04
C MET A 49 7.55 6.77 -0.25
N GLY A 50 8.46 7.48 -0.93
CA GLY A 50 9.24 6.92 -2.01
C GLY A 50 10.07 5.73 -1.52
N ILE A 51 10.31 4.77 -2.42
CA ILE A 51 11.18 3.63 -2.15
C ILE A 51 12.66 4.06 -2.23
N GLY A 52 12.96 5.07 -3.06
CA GLY A 52 14.32 5.53 -3.34
C GLY A 52 14.91 4.84 -4.56
N ARG A 53 16.19 4.44 -4.44
CA ARG A 53 16.96 3.60 -5.39
C ARG A 53 17.74 4.36 -6.47
N ASP A 54 18.58 5.28 -6.05
CA ASP A 54 19.68 5.78 -6.91
C ASP A 54 20.74 4.70 -7.11
N ASP A 55 20.97 3.89 -6.07
CA ASP A 55 21.72 2.65 -6.13
C ASP A 55 21.05 1.60 -5.21
N SER A 56 21.53 0.35 -5.22
CA SER A 56 20.95 -0.75 -4.43
C SER A 56 21.64 -0.96 -3.07
N TRP A 57 22.49 -0.03 -2.64
CA TRP A 57 23.39 -0.20 -1.50
C TRP A 57 23.32 0.95 -0.50
N THR A 58 22.73 2.07 -0.90
CA THR A 58 22.51 3.26 -0.07
C THR A 58 21.02 3.47 0.12
N PRO A 59 20.52 3.54 1.37
CA PRO A 59 19.11 3.76 1.65
C PRO A 59 18.76 5.24 1.48
N ASN A 60 18.68 5.71 0.23
CA ASN A 60 18.37 7.10 -0.09
C ASN A 60 17.03 7.22 -0.82
N VAL A 61 16.19 8.11 -0.31
CA VAL A 61 14.97 8.59 -0.96
C VAL A 61 15.14 10.09 -1.17
N HIS A 62 14.94 10.58 -2.39
CA HIS A 62 15.00 12.01 -2.65
C HIS A 62 13.96 12.77 -1.81
N HIS A 63 14.32 13.97 -1.38
CA HIS A 63 13.56 14.75 -0.41
C HIS A 63 12.11 14.99 -0.84
N GLU A 64 11.84 15.17 -2.13
CA GLU A 64 10.49 15.38 -2.68
C GLU A 64 9.56 14.16 -2.56
N PHE A 65 10.10 12.97 -2.28
CA PHE A 65 9.32 11.75 -2.05
C PHE A 65 9.28 11.34 -0.57
N LEU A 66 9.87 12.14 0.33
CA LEU A 66 9.77 11.94 1.76
C LEU A 66 8.50 12.58 2.30
N LEU A 67 7.81 11.85 3.16
CA LEU A 67 6.71 12.37 3.95
C LEU A 67 7.30 13.10 5.17
N THR A 68 7.49 14.41 5.07
CA THR A 68 8.13 15.24 6.12
C THR A 68 7.17 16.19 6.85
N ASP A 69 5.93 16.35 6.38
CA ASP A 69 4.95 17.18 7.06
C ASP A 69 4.66 16.68 8.48
N LYS A 70 4.38 17.63 9.39
CA LYS A 70 4.04 17.32 10.78
C LYS A 70 2.66 16.70 10.93
N HIS A 71 1.75 16.99 10.01
CA HIS A 71 0.37 16.54 10.06
C HIS A 71 -0.11 16.17 8.67
N TYR A 72 -0.65 14.96 8.55
CA TYR A 72 -1.35 14.49 7.36
C TYR A 72 -2.83 14.33 7.69
N SER A 73 -3.68 14.73 6.76
CA SER A 73 -5.11 14.49 6.86
C SER A 73 -5.63 13.92 5.55
N TYR A 74 -6.58 13.00 5.67
CA TYR A 74 -7.27 12.41 4.55
C TYR A 74 -8.66 11.96 4.98
N GLN A 75 -9.57 11.85 4.02
CA GLN A 75 -10.91 11.36 4.25
C GLN A 75 -11.28 10.34 3.17
N LEU A 76 -11.87 9.24 3.62
CA LEU A 76 -12.41 8.18 2.77
C LEU A 76 -13.85 7.88 3.20
N MET A 77 -14.67 7.50 2.24
CA MET A 77 -16.04 7.04 2.43
C MET A 77 -16.18 5.67 1.79
N PHE A 78 -16.74 4.74 2.56
CA PHE A 78 -17.06 3.37 2.14
C PHE A 78 -18.57 3.27 2.03
N LYS A 79 -19.05 2.86 0.86
CA LYS A 79 -20.47 2.63 0.61
C LYS A 79 -20.67 1.20 0.12
N CYS A 80 -21.65 0.52 0.69
CA CYS A 80 -22.17 -0.76 0.21
C CYS A 80 -23.58 -0.54 -0.33
#